data_AF-A0A089NLP0-F1
#
_entry.id   AF-A0A089NLP0-F1
#
_cell.length_a   1.000
_cell.length_b   1.000
_cell.length_c   1.000
_cell.angle_alpha   90.00
_cell.angle_beta   90.00
_cell.angle_gamma   90.00
#
_symmetry.space_group_name_H-M   'P 1'
#
loop_
_entity.id
_entity.type
_entity.pdbx_description
1 polymer ?
#
loop_
_entity_poly.entity_id
_entity_poly.type
_entity_poly.pdbx_seq_one_letter_code
_entity_poly.pdbx_strand_id
1 'polypeptide(L)'
;MKLLTTRFIAILILVVPGLLAMNGFLMMKDDIFNYISMHGDETATPVFAWLHFGGGLLLFLAGMTFLGGWILTRDRKRNYVGPRFREKHKTQQPPSPDASS
;
A
#
# COMPACT_ATOMS: atom_id res chain seq x y z
N MET A 1 1.25 14.27 -26.05
CA MET A 1 2.38 14.30 -25.09
C MET A 1 1.98 14.52 -23.63
N LYS A 2 0.89 15.24 -23.32
CA LYS A 2 0.43 15.50 -21.93
C LYS A 2 0.18 14.25 -21.06
N LEU A 3 -0.24 13.12 -21.65
CA LEU A 3 -0.53 11.88 -20.91
C LEU A 3 0.71 11.22 -20.29
N LEU A 4 1.89 11.36 -20.90
CA LEU A 4 3.13 10.81 -20.35
C LEU A 4 3.54 11.56 -19.09
N THR A 5 3.48 12.89 -19.13
CA THR A 5 3.76 13.77 -17.98
C THR A 5 2.83 13.47 -16.81
N THR A 6 1.52 13.32 -17.05
CA THR A 6 0.55 12.95 -16.00
C THR A 6 0.83 11.57 -15.39
N ARG A 7 1.20 10.58 -16.21
CA ARG A 7 1.54 9.23 -15.72
C ARG A 7 2.82 9.25 -14.88
N PHE A 8 3.82 10.02 -15.29
CA PHE A 8 5.07 10.19 -14.55
C PHE A 8 4.85 10.83 -13.19
N ILE A 9 4.06 11.92 -13.13
CA ILE A 9 3.70 12.59 -11.88
C ILE A 9 2.92 11.65 -10.95
N ALA A 10 2.00 10.84 -11.49
CA ALA A 10 1.27 9.86 -10.70
C ALA A 10 2.19 8.79 -10.07
N ILE A 11 3.28 8.40 -10.75
CA ILE A 11 4.28 7.48 -10.19
C ILE A 11 5.09 8.19 -9.10
N LEU A 12 5.51 9.44 -9.32
CA LEU A 12 6.23 10.22 -8.31
C LEU A 12 5.44 10.38 -7.01
N ILE A 13 4.13 10.64 -7.11
CA ILE A 13 3.24 10.70 -5.93
C ILE A 13 3.16 9.36 -5.20
N LEU A 14 3.21 8.25 -5.94
CA LEU A 14 3.22 6.88 -5.40
C LEU A 14 4.55 6.47 -4.77
N VAL A 15 5.67 7.08 -5.18
CA VAL A 15 7.00 6.80 -4.63
C VAL A 15 7.12 7.29 -3.20
N VAL A 16 6.56 8.46 -2.86
CA VAL A 16 6.62 9.05 -1.51
C VAL A 16 6.17 8.06 -0.41
N PRO A 17 4.96 7.48 -0.45
CA PRO A 17 4.52 6.52 0.55
C PRO A 17 5.31 5.20 0.49
N GLY A 18 5.89 4.85 -0.67
CA GLY A 18 6.81 3.72 -0.79
C GLY A 18 8.12 3.95 -0.03
N LEU A 19 8.69 5.16 -0.13
CA LEU A 19 9.88 5.55 0.64
C LEU A 19 9.59 5.63 2.13
N LEU A 20 8.41 6.10 2.54
CA LEU A 20 7.98 6.07 3.93
C LEU A 20 7.89 4.63 4.47
N ALA A 21 7.33 3.72 3.68
CA ALA A 21 7.28 2.30 4.05
C ALA A 21 8.71 1.73 4.19
N MET A 22 9.59 2.01 3.22
CA MET A 22 10.97 1.56 3.26
C MET A 22 11.69 2.06 4.51
N ASN A 23 11.57 3.35 4.84
CA ASN A 23 12.16 3.94 6.04
C ASN A 23 11.61 3.31 7.33
N GLY A 24 10.30 3.06 7.41
CA GLY A 24 9.71 2.35 8.54
C GLY A 24 10.28 0.94 8.72
N PHE A 25 10.49 0.21 7.62
CA PHE A 25 11.15 -1.11 7.64
C PHE A 25 12.62 -1.02 8.08
N LEU A 26 13.36 0.00 7.64
CA LEU A 26 14.73 0.24 8.10
C LEU A 26 14.78 0.49 9.61
N MET A 27 13.89 1.32 10.16
CA MET A 27 13.83 1.53 11.61
C MET A 27 13.61 0.21 12.37
N MET A 28 12.66 -0.61 11.90
CA MET A 28 12.38 -1.91 12.52
C MET A 28 13.59 -2.85 12.45
N LYS A 29 14.28 -2.93 11.30
CA LYS A 29 15.47 -3.79 11.16
C LYS A 29 16.57 -3.32 12.10
N ASP A 30 16.79 -2.01 12.18
CA ASP A 30 17.88 -1.43 12.96
C ASP A 30 17.68 -1.69 14.45
N ASP A 31 16.44 -1.57 14.96
CA ASP A 31 16.13 -1.91 16.34
C ASP A 31 16.31 -3.39 16.66
N ILE A 32 15.93 -4.29 15.72
CA ILE A 32 16.14 -5.74 15.87
C ILE A 32 17.64 -6.07 15.87
N PHE A 33 18.40 -5.52 14.91
CA PHE A 33 19.84 -5.76 14.82
C PHE A 33 20.59 -5.21 16.03
N ASN A 34 20.25 -3.99 16.49
CA ASN A 34 20.84 -3.40 17.68
C ASN A 34 20.57 -4.26 18.92
N TYR A 35 19.33 -4.71 19.11
CA TYR A 35 18.97 -5.56 20.24
C TYR A 35 19.73 -6.88 20.25
N ILE A 36 19.84 -7.56 19.10
CA ILE A 36 20.57 -8.82 18.97
C ILE A 36 22.07 -8.59 19.16
N SER A 37 22.64 -7.51 18.60
CA SER A 37 24.05 -7.18 18.74
C SER A 37 24.45 -6.87 20.18
N MET A 38 23.56 -6.21 20.94
CA MET A 38 23.78 -5.89 22.36
C MET A 38 23.70 -7.13 23.28
N HIS A 39 23.03 -8.21 22.87
CA HIS A 39 22.99 -9.45 23.67
C HIS A 39 24.33 -10.17 23.77
N GLY A 40 25.30 -9.83 22.89
CA GLY A 40 26.65 -10.40 22.93
C GLY A 40 27.66 -9.59 23.76
N ASP A 41 27.27 -8.43 24.29
CA ASP A 41 28.15 -7.53 25.04
C ASP A 41 27.75 -7.53 26.53
N GLU A 42 28.60 -8.09 27.37
CA GLU A 42 28.39 -8.29 28.81
C GLU A 42 28.36 -6.95 29.59
N THR A 43 28.70 -5.84 28.94
CA THR A 43 28.81 -4.51 29.55
C THR A 43 27.60 -3.60 29.32
N ALA A 44 26.69 -3.96 28.40
CA ALA A 44 25.55 -3.13 28.02
C ALA A 44 24.22 -3.75 28.49
N THR A 45 23.33 -2.96 29.10
CA THR A 45 21.96 -3.39 29.40
C THR A 45 21.12 -3.32 28.12
N PRO A 46 20.69 -4.44 27.53
CA PRO A 46 19.94 -4.42 26.27
C PRO A 46 18.51 -3.91 26.53
N VAL A 47 18.24 -2.65 26.18
CA VAL A 47 16.88 -2.09 26.21
C VAL A 47 16.36 -2.06 24.78
N PHE A 48 15.32 -2.84 24.50
CA PHE A 48 14.67 -2.80 23.19
C PHE A 48 13.98 -1.46 22.98
N ALA A 49 14.25 -0.80 21.86
CA ALA A 49 13.70 0.51 21.52
C ALA A 49 12.24 0.41 21.03
N TRP A 50 11.33 -0.06 21.88
CA TRP A 50 9.91 -0.29 21.56
C TRP A 50 9.21 0.91 20.91
N LEU A 51 9.55 2.14 21.32
CA LEU A 51 8.97 3.35 20.75
C LEU A 51 9.47 3.62 19.32
N HIS A 52 10.76 3.38 19.05
CA HIS A 52 11.34 3.52 17.72
C HIS A 52 10.82 2.43 16.79
N PHE A 53 10.77 1.19 17.28
CA PHE A 53 10.25 0.03 16.56
C PHE A 53 8.76 0.19 16.24
N GLY A 54 7.97 0.60 17.24
CA GLY A 54 6.54 0.89 17.07
C GLY A 54 6.28 2.03 16.10
N GLY A 55 7.11 3.08 16.13
CA GLY A 55 7.08 4.17 15.16
C GLY A 55 7.37 3.68 13.74
N GLY A 56 8.42 2.87 13.57
CA GLY A 56 8.77 2.23 12.30
C GLY A 56 7.67 1.32 11.77
N LEU A 57 7.05 0.51 12.63
CA LEU A 57 5.93 -0.36 12.29
C LEU A 57 4.70 0.43 11.83
N LEU A 58 4.36 1.53 12.53
CA LEU A 58 3.26 2.40 12.13
C LEU A 58 3.52 3.07 10.78
N LEU A 59 4.74 3.58 10.55
CA LEU A 59 5.16 4.15 9.26
C LEU A 59 5.11 3.13 8.12
N PHE A 60 5.57 1.90 8.38
CA PHE A 60 5.53 0.81 7.43
C PHE A 60 4.09 0.42 7.08
N LEU A 61 3.24 0.20 8.08
CA LEU A 61 1.83 -0.14 7.88
C LEU A 61 1.06 0.99 7.21
N ALA A 62 1.30 2.24 7.57
CA ALA A 62 0.68 3.40 6.91
C ALA A 62 1.08 3.47 5.43
N GLY A 63 2.36 3.27 5.11
CA GLY A 63 2.83 3.24 3.72
C GLY A 63 2.24 2.06 2.93
N MET A 64 2.25 0.85 3.50
CA MET A 64 1.69 -0.37 2.89
C MET A 64 0.18 -0.29 2.67
N THR A 65 -0.58 0.20 3.65
CA THR A 65 -2.04 0.36 3.53
C THR A 65 -2.40 1.44 2.52
N PHE A 66 -1.63 2.53 2.45
CA PHE A 66 -1.80 3.55 1.41
C PHE A 66 -1.52 2.99 0.01
N LEU A 67 -0.39 2.29 -0.19
CA LEU A 67 -0.06 1.64 -1.46
C LEU A 67 -1.13 0.61 -1.86
N GLY A 68 -1.55 -0.24 -0.91
CA GLY A 68 -2.57 -1.27 -1.10
C GLY A 68 -3.96 -0.69 -1.43
N GLY A 69 -4.38 0.37 -0.75
CA GLY A 69 -5.63 1.06 -1.03
C GLY A 69 -5.62 1.77 -2.39
N TRP A 70 -4.51 2.41 -2.73
CA TRP A 70 -4.34 3.06 -4.03
C TRP A 70 -4.30 2.05 -5.19
N ILE A 71 -3.57 0.93 -5.06
CA ILE A 71 -3.52 -0.09 -6.12
C ILE A 71 -4.91 -0.66 -6.38
N LEU A 72 -5.69 -0.98 -5.33
CA LEU A 72 -7.03 -1.53 -5.47
C LEU A 72 -8.01 -0.55 -6.16
N THR A 73 -7.99 0.72 -5.76
CA THR A 73 -8.84 1.76 -6.36
C THR A 73 -8.44 2.08 -7.80
N ARG A 74 -7.14 2.07 -8.10
CA ARG A 74 -6.61 2.20 -9.46
C ARG A 74 -7.01 1.03 -10.35
N ASP A 75 -6.93 -0.18 -9.84
CA ASP A 75 -7.20 -1.42 -10.58
C ASP A 75 -8.69 -1.58 -10.90
N ARG A 76 -9.57 -1.22 -9.94
CA ARG A 76 -11.03 -1.19 -10.15
C ARG A 76 -11.43 -0.28 -11.32
N LYS A 77 -10.79 0.89 -11.48
CA LYS A 77 -11.07 1.82 -12.60
C LYS A 77 -10.65 1.29 -13.98
N ARG A 78 -9.81 0.24 -14.04
CA ARG A 78 -9.29 -0.34 -15.28
C ARG A 78 -9.89 -1.72 -15.58
N ASN A 79 -10.84 -2.19 -14.78
CA ASN A 79 -11.55 -3.47 -14.97
C ASN A 79 -10.61 -4.71 -14.99
N TYR A 80 -9.42 -4.60 -14.37
CA TYR A 80 -8.48 -5.72 -14.19
C TYR A 80 -8.79 -6.56 -12.94
N VAL A 81 -9.80 -6.17 -12.17
CA VAL A 81 -10.27 -6.93 -11.01
C VAL A 81 -10.94 -8.22 -11.47
N GLY A 82 -10.64 -9.33 -10.77
CA GLY A 82 -11.22 -10.63 -11.08
C GLY A 82 -12.76 -10.63 -11.05
N PRO A 83 -13.43 -11.61 -11.69
CA PRO A 83 -14.90 -11.63 -11.87
C PRO A 83 -15.73 -11.49 -10.57
N ARG A 84 -15.14 -11.73 -9.39
CA ARG A 84 -15.77 -11.54 -8.07
C ARG A 84 -15.87 -10.07 -7.63
N PHE A 85 -15.03 -9.18 -8.16
CA PHE A 85 -14.95 -7.75 -7.79
C PHE A 85 -15.39 -6.81 -8.92
N ARG A 86 -15.82 -7.35 -10.07
CA ARG A 86 -16.45 -6.56 -11.13
C ARG A 86 -17.80 -6.07 -10.62
N GLU A 87 -18.02 -4.76 -10.66
CA GLU A 87 -19.39 -4.24 -10.58
C GLU A 87 -20.18 -4.93 -11.69
N LYS A 88 -21.20 -5.68 -11.28
CA LYS A 88 -22.24 -6.12 -12.19
C LYS A 88 -22.90 -4.83 -12.67
N HIS A 89 -22.40 -4.26 -13.77
CA HIS A 89 -23.22 -3.44 -14.64
C HIS A 89 -24.36 -4.36 -15.04
N LYS A 90 -25.42 -4.35 -14.24
CA LYS A 90 -26.70 -4.94 -14.55
C LYS A 90 -27.10 -4.24 -15.83
N THR A 91 -26.86 -4.92 -16.94
CA THR A 91 -27.35 -4.59 -18.26
C THR A 91 -28.77 -4.08 -18.06
N GLN A 92 -28.96 -2.78 -18.22
CA GLN A 92 -30.29 -2.23 -18.41
C GLN A 92 -30.74 -2.83 -19.72
N GLN A 93 -31.46 -3.94 -19.63
CA GLN A 93 -32.14 -4.54 -20.75
C GLN A 93 -33.20 -3.49 -21.15
N PRO A 94 -33.12 -2.89 -22.35
CA PRO A 94 -34.19 -2.03 -22.81
C PRO A 94 -35.48 -2.86 -22.85
N PRO A 95 -36.64 -2.29 -22.50
CA PRO A 95 -37.91 -3.02 -22.57
C PRO A 95 -38.10 -3.52 -23.99
N SER A 96 -38.34 -4.83 -24.12
CA SER A 96 -38.66 -5.50 -25.39
C SER A 96 -39.85 -4.80 -26.05
N PRO A 97 -39.78 -4.37 -27.32
CA PRO A 97 -40.89 -3.67 -27.99
C PRO A 97 -42.09 -4.55 -28.35
N ASP A 98 -42.04 -5.87 -28.10
CA ASP A 98 -42.91 -6.81 -28.83
C ASP A 98 -44.02 -7.44 -27.96
N ALA A 99 -44.65 -6.64 -27.10
CA ALA A 99 -45.84 -7.06 -26.34
C ALA A 99 -47.11 -6.26 -26.75
N SER A 100 -47.18 -5.83 -28.00
CA SER A 100 -48.40 -5.26 -28.58
C SER A 100 -48.46 -5.51 -30.08
N SER A 101 -48.95 -6.69 -30.48
CA SER A 101 -49.69 -6.96 -31.73
C SER A 101 -50.20 -8.41 -31.71
#